data_AF-A0A975W0S7-F1
#
_entry.id   AF-A0A975W0S7-F1
#
_cell.length_a   1.000
_cell.length_b   1.000
_cell.length_c   1.000
_cell.angle_alpha   90.00
_cell.angle_beta   90.00
_cell.angle_gamma   90.00
#
_symmetry.space_group_name_H-M   'P 1'
#
loop_
_entity.id
_entity.type
_entity.pdbx_description
1 polymer ?
#
loop_
_entity_poly.entity_id
_entity_poly.type
_entity_poly.pdbx_seq_one_letter_code
_entity_poly.pdbx_strand_id
1 'polypeptide(L)'
;MLGCLRAMVWNRLSDTQSKLGVLRWQDTVALPAQYASSQAPQHQHLLRAMDVIDEHADALGKTLSMLLRLLVDQDLSVVFYDLTTVSVAGESEVPGDVRVHGMGKSGKVERQCMFSLGAFWPLYGAATIVLTLLLPRILRSIDNRRALAGTCISMILGITLILVWPSIIGLALATMLIGSVLMPVVMVVMREARLLVPHDHTRLIAALTTAFGSGQIVGPLTAAWLAARLHGFDAPLLLAALTLLAATGLAMVRTQSAIRPVEQGVGEWTPDAADVGSGSCDEP
;
A
#
# COMPACT_ATOMS: atom_id res chain seq x y z
N MET A 1 10.98 -42.13 -12.02
CA MET A 1 11.28 -40.70 -12.23
C MET A 1 10.07 -39.91 -12.75
N LEU A 2 9.56 -40.16 -13.96
CA LEU A 2 8.36 -39.47 -14.48
C LEU A 2 7.12 -39.64 -13.59
N GLY A 3 6.94 -40.82 -12.97
CA GLY A 3 5.90 -41.05 -11.96
C GLY A 3 6.04 -40.16 -10.72
N CYS A 4 7.26 -39.92 -10.23
CA CYS A 4 7.53 -39.02 -9.11
C CYS A 4 7.21 -37.56 -9.46
N LEU A 5 7.57 -37.12 -10.68
CA LEU A 5 7.25 -35.78 -11.18
C LEU A 5 5.74 -35.57 -11.26
N ARG A 6 5.02 -36.52 -11.87
CA ARG A 6 3.55 -36.48 -11.96
C ARG A 6 2.89 -36.46 -10.59
N ALA A 7 3.35 -37.27 -9.64
CA ALA A 7 2.84 -37.28 -8.28
C ALA A 7 3.05 -35.92 -7.59
N MET A 8 4.23 -35.29 -7.75
CA MET A 8 4.49 -33.96 -7.18
C MET A 8 3.61 -32.87 -7.81
N VAL A 9 3.40 -32.91 -9.13
CA VAL A 9 2.52 -31.94 -9.83
C VAL A 9 1.06 -32.14 -9.44
N TRP A 10 0.57 -33.38 -9.37
CA TRP A 10 -0.81 -33.68 -8.97
C TRP A 10 -1.08 -33.35 -7.51
N ASN A 11 -0.14 -33.65 -6.62
CA ASN A 11 -0.19 -33.19 -5.24
C ASN A 11 -0.31 -31.66 -5.22
N ARG A 12 0.52 -30.92 -5.99
CA ARG A 12 0.44 -29.45 -6.03
C ARG A 12 -0.91 -28.93 -6.51
N LEU A 13 -1.56 -29.61 -7.45
CA LEU A 13 -2.86 -29.21 -7.98
C LEU A 13 -4.03 -29.60 -7.07
N SER A 14 -3.89 -30.64 -6.26
CA SER A 14 -5.00 -31.20 -5.46
C SER A 14 -4.94 -30.79 -3.98
N ASP A 15 -3.76 -30.88 -3.36
CA ASP A 15 -3.51 -30.52 -1.96
C ASP A 15 -2.04 -30.12 -1.79
N THR A 16 -1.81 -28.81 -1.73
CA THR A 16 -0.46 -28.22 -1.78
C THR A 16 0.31 -28.51 -0.49
N GLN A 17 0.98 -29.66 -0.46
CA GLN A 17 1.79 -30.13 0.67
C GLN A 17 3.30 -30.12 0.37
N SER A 18 4.11 -30.27 1.41
CA SER A 18 5.58 -30.39 1.31
C SER A 18 6.02 -31.73 0.68
N LYS A 19 7.30 -31.88 0.32
CA LYS A 19 7.83 -33.13 -0.31
C LYS A 19 7.59 -34.38 0.55
N LEU A 20 7.64 -34.25 1.87
CA LEU A 20 7.29 -35.33 2.80
C LEU A 20 5.76 -35.52 2.87
N GLY A 21 5.00 -34.44 2.70
CA GLY A 21 3.55 -34.49 2.54
C GLY A 21 3.12 -35.25 1.29
N VAL A 22 3.87 -35.18 0.19
CA VAL A 22 3.59 -35.96 -1.04
C VAL A 22 3.60 -37.46 -0.79
N LEU A 23 4.44 -37.96 0.13
CA LEU A 23 4.47 -39.38 0.48
C LEU A 23 3.20 -39.79 1.23
N ARG A 24 2.80 -39.00 2.23
CA ARG A 24 1.54 -39.24 2.97
C ARG A 24 0.30 -39.08 2.10
N TRP A 25 0.34 -38.16 1.14
CA TRP A 25 -0.74 -37.92 0.19
C TRP A 25 -0.93 -39.10 -0.79
N GLN A 26 0.15 -39.81 -1.14
CA GLN A 26 0.02 -41.00 -1.99
C GLN A 26 -0.69 -42.15 -1.29
N ASP A 27 -0.59 -42.24 0.04
CA ASP A 27 -1.31 -43.25 0.82
C ASP A 27 -2.83 -42.95 0.89
N THR A 28 -3.24 -41.71 0.59
CA THR A 28 -4.64 -41.28 0.66
C THR A 28 -5.34 -41.21 -0.70
N VAL A 29 -4.59 -41.27 -1.81
CA VAL A 29 -5.13 -41.06 -3.17
C VAL A 29 -4.92 -42.27 -4.07
N ALA A 30 -6.00 -42.75 -4.68
CA ALA A 30 -5.94 -43.78 -5.71
C ALA A 30 -5.54 -43.15 -7.07
N LEU A 31 -4.30 -43.35 -7.49
CA LEU A 31 -3.83 -42.94 -8.82
C LEU A 31 -4.15 -44.02 -9.87
N PRO A 32 -4.60 -43.65 -11.09
CA PRO A 32 -4.78 -44.61 -12.18
C PRO A 32 -3.47 -45.37 -12.45
N ALA A 33 -3.56 -46.67 -12.78
CA ALA A 33 -2.40 -47.57 -12.90
C ALA A 33 -1.33 -47.07 -13.90
N GLN A 34 -1.71 -46.27 -14.90
CA GLN A 34 -0.80 -45.63 -15.87
C GLN A 34 0.07 -44.49 -15.29
N TYR A 35 -0.29 -43.97 -14.12
CA TYR A 35 0.43 -42.91 -13.40
C TYR A 35 1.05 -43.39 -12.08
N ALA A 36 0.61 -44.55 -11.59
CA ALA A 36 1.22 -45.21 -10.45
C ALA A 36 2.65 -45.66 -10.80
N SER A 37 3.58 -45.38 -9.90
CA SER A 37 4.95 -45.90 -10.02
C SER A 37 4.92 -47.39 -9.71
N SER A 38 5.67 -48.21 -10.44
CA SER A 38 5.78 -49.67 -10.19
C SER A 38 6.30 -50.02 -8.79
N GLN A 39 6.94 -49.07 -8.11
CA GLN A 39 7.36 -49.13 -6.72
C GLN A 39 6.95 -47.83 -6.01
N ALA A 40 6.51 -47.94 -4.75
CA ALA A 40 6.20 -46.78 -3.92
C ALA A 40 7.41 -45.82 -3.86
N PRO A 41 7.28 -44.56 -4.31
CA PRO A 41 8.40 -43.64 -4.38
C PRO A 41 8.84 -43.26 -2.97
N GLN A 42 10.14 -43.40 -2.68
CA GLN A 42 10.73 -42.95 -1.42
C GLN A 42 11.16 -41.48 -1.53
N HIS A 43 11.46 -40.86 -0.39
CA HIS A 43 11.89 -39.45 -0.34
C HIS A 43 13.08 -39.15 -1.26
N GLN A 44 14.06 -40.04 -1.35
CA GLN A 44 15.23 -39.87 -2.23
C GLN A 44 14.85 -39.85 -3.72
N HIS A 45 13.81 -40.59 -4.12
CA HIS A 45 13.31 -40.58 -5.50
C HIS A 45 12.63 -39.26 -5.85
N LEU A 46 12.01 -38.59 -4.87
CA LEU A 46 11.45 -37.24 -5.05
C LEU A 46 12.56 -36.19 -5.17
N LEU A 47 13.62 -36.29 -4.35
CA LEU A 47 14.77 -35.39 -4.42
C LEU A 47 15.50 -35.51 -5.77
N ARG A 48 15.81 -36.73 -6.21
CA ARG A 48 16.43 -36.94 -7.54
C ARG A 48 15.55 -36.44 -8.69
N ALA A 49 14.24 -36.54 -8.56
CA ALA A 49 13.32 -36.00 -9.56
C ALA A 49 13.37 -34.46 -9.59
N MET A 50 13.59 -33.80 -8.44
CA MET A 50 13.80 -32.36 -8.39
C MET A 50 15.15 -31.93 -8.95
N ASP A 51 16.20 -32.70 -8.68
CA ASP A 51 17.54 -32.39 -9.22
C ASP A 51 17.50 -32.32 -10.75
N VAL A 52 16.72 -33.19 -11.41
CA VAL A 52 16.57 -33.15 -12.87
C VAL A 52 15.58 -32.07 -13.34
N ILE A 53 14.60 -31.67 -12.54
CA ILE A 53 13.82 -30.46 -12.86
C ILE A 53 14.75 -29.24 -12.85
N ASP A 54 15.64 -29.15 -11.87
CA ASP A 54 16.58 -28.05 -11.71
C ASP A 54 17.59 -28.02 -12.88
N GLU A 55 18.14 -29.17 -13.24
CA GLU A 55 19.05 -29.32 -14.39
C GLU A 55 18.40 -28.89 -15.72
N HIS A 56 17.09 -29.06 -15.87
CA HIS A 56 16.34 -28.69 -17.08
C HIS A 56 15.43 -27.47 -16.92
N ALA A 57 15.62 -26.67 -15.87
CA ALA A 57 14.72 -25.58 -15.51
C ALA A 57 14.56 -24.56 -16.66
N ASP A 58 15.64 -24.21 -17.35
CA ASP A 58 15.62 -23.24 -18.46
C ASP A 58 14.80 -23.74 -19.67
N ALA A 59 14.95 -25.01 -20.04
CA ALA A 59 14.22 -25.61 -21.16
C ALA A 59 12.73 -25.78 -20.82
N LEU A 60 12.44 -26.20 -19.59
CA LEU A 60 11.09 -26.33 -19.08
C LEU A 60 10.40 -24.96 -19.01
N GLY A 61 11.10 -23.92 -18.53
CA GLY A 61 10.60 -22.55 -18.47
C GLY A 61 10.24 -21.98 -19.84
N LYS A 62 11.09 -22.19 -20.86
CA LYS A 62 10.79 -21.78 -22.25
C LYS A 62 9.54 -22.48 -22.81
N THR A 63 9.36 -23.75 -22.49
CA THR A 63 8.21 -24.52 -22.98
C THR A 63 6.93 -24.11 -22.27
N LEU A 64 6.97 -23.98 -20.94
CA LEU A 64 5.83 -23.53 -20.14
C LEU A 64 5.41 -22.12 -20.50
N SER A 65 6.35 -21.21 -20.76
CA SER A 65 6.01 -19.84 -21.18
C SER A 65 5.28 -19.81 -22.51
N MET A 66 5.68 -20.62 -23.49
CA MET A 66 4.95 -20.75 -24.76
C MET A 66 3.53 -21.30 -24.57
N LEU A 67 3.35 -22.29 -23.69
CA LEU A 67 2.04 -22.88 -23.41
C LEU A 67 1.12 -21.92 -22.65
N LEU A 68 1.67 -21.22 -21.65
CA LEU A 68 0.92 -20.26 -20.84
C LEU A 68 0.61 -18.96 -21.58
N ARG A 69 1.39 -18.62 -22.62
CA ARG A 69 1.14 -17.42 -23.45
C ARG A 69 -0.27 -17.35 -24.03
N LEU A 70 -0.89 -18.50 -24.29
CA LEU A 70 -2.27 -18.59 -24.79
C LEU A 70 -3.34 -18.37 -23.70
N LEU A 71 -3.00 -18.53 -22.42
CA LEU A 71 -3.90 -18.29 -21.30
C LEU A 71 -3.82 -16.84 -20.77
N VAL A 72 -2.81 -16.08 -21.18
CA VAL A 72 -2.65 -14.68 -20.79
C VAL A 72 -3.46 -13.81 -21.76
N ASP A 73 -4.60 -13.34 -21.27
CA ASP A 73 -5.44 -12.35 -21.94
C ASP A 73 -4.60 -11.13 -22.40
N GLN A 74 -4.78 -10.72 -23.66
CA GLN A 74 -4.02 -9.61 -24.27
C GLN A 74 -4.69 -8.25 -23.99
N ASP A 75 -5.93 -8.25 -23.48
CA ASP A 75 -6.55 -7.04 -22.95
C ASP A 75 -5.93 -6.74 -21.59
N LEU A 76 -4.84 -5.96 -21.63
CA LEU A 76 -4.08 -5.51 -20.48
C LEU A 76 -4.94 -4.58 -19.61
N SER A 77 -5.88 -5.14 -18.85
CA SER A 77 -6.34 -4.51 -17.62
C SER A 77 -5.11 -4.48 -16.71
N VAL A 78 -4.60 -3.28 -16.43
CA VAL A 78 -3.43 -3.08 -15.58
C VAL A 78 -3.81 -3.51 -14.16
N VAL A 79 -3.71 -4.81 -13.89
CA VAL A 79 -3.72 -5.36 -12.55
C VAL A 79 -2.30 -5.13 -12.03
N PHE A 80 -2.15 -4.11 -11.18
CA PHE A 80 -0.92 -3.89 -10.42
C PHE A 80 -0.67 -5.09 -9.51
N TYR A 81 -0.08 -6.14 -10.05
CA TYR A 81 0.63 -7.12 -9.25
C TYR A 81 1.89 -6.42 -8.71
N ASP A 82 2.06 -6.47 -7.40
CA ASP A 82 3.26 -6.05 -6.70
C ASP A 82 4.44 -6.97 -7.12
N LEU A 83 4.96 -6.75 -8.32
CA LEU A 83 6.15 -7.43 -8.85
C LEU A 83 7.38 -6.80 -8.18
N THR A 84 7.65 -7.27 -6.96
CA THR A 84 8.67 -6.71 -6.06
C THR A 84 10.12 -7.03 -6.43
N THR A 85 10.37 -7.85 -7.46
CA THR A 85 11.74 -8.30 -7.73
C THR A 85 12.07 -8.35 -9.21
N VAL A 86 12.90 -7.40 -9.65
CA VAL A 86 13.73 -7.53 -10.84
C VAL A 86 15.16 -7.76 -10.36
N SER A 87 15.73 -8.92 -10.70
CA SER A 87 17.11 -9.28 -10.37
C SER A 87 18.03 -8.89 -11.53
N VAL A 88 19.10 -8.15 -11.24
CA VAL A 88 20.17 -7.82 -12.19
C VAL A 88 21.38 -8.65 -11.80
N ALA A 89 21.75 -9.61 -12.64
CA ALA A 89 22.98 -10.39 -12.49
C ALA A 89 24.09 -9.77 -13.35
N GLY A 90 25.28 -9.58 -12.77
CA GLY A 90 26.48 -9.23 -13.53
C GLY A 90 27.32 -10.47 -13.79
N GLU A 91 27.74 -10.69 -15.04
CA GLU A 91 28.60 -11.83 -15.44
C GLU A 91 30.11 -11.52 -15.32
N SER A 92 30.49 -10.31 -14.90
CA SER A 92 31.89 -9.88 -14.87
C SER A 92 32.64 -10.34 -13.61
N GLU A 93 33.58 -11.27 -13.78
CA GLU A 93 34.51 -11.71 -12.76
C GLU A 93 35.77 -10.83 -12.73
N VAL A 94 36.15 -10.36 -11.55
CA VAL A 94 37.34 -9.53 -11.32
C VAL A 94 38.21 -10.20 -10.25
N PRO A 95 39.55 -10.25 -10.38
CA PRO A 95 40.41 -10.83 -9.35
C PRO A 95 40.38 -10.02 -8.05
N GLY A 96 40.21 -10.70 -6.90
CA GLY A 96 40.20 -10.06 -5.57
C GLY A 96 38.87 -9.39 -5.18
N ASP A 97 37.77 -9.81 -5.79
CA ASP A 97 36.49 -9.13 -5.66
C ASP A 97 35.80 -9.35 -4.31
N VAL A 98 35.44 -8.26 -3.65
CA VAL A 98 34.67 -8.28 -2.40
C VAL A 98 33.25 -8.85 -2.62
N ARG A 99 32.74 -8.85 -3.86
CA ARG A 99 31.41 -9.38 -4.25
C ARG A 99 31.27 -10.90 -4.02
N VAL A 100 32.37 -11.63 -3.88
CA VAL A 100 32.37 -13.09 -3.61
C VAL A 100 31.77 -13.42 -2.24
N HIS A 101 31.81 -12.49 -1.29
CA HIS A 101 31.26 -12.69 0.06
C HIS A 101 29.74 -12.45 0.17
N GLY A 102 29.06 -12.06 -0.93
CA GLY A 102 27.63 -11.71 -0.95
C GLY A 102 26.82 -12.43 -2.04
N MET A 103 27.22 -13.65 -2.42
CA MET A 103 26.54 -14.41 -3.47
C MET A 103 25.10 -14.80 -3.09
N GLY A 104 24.17 -14.69 -4.04
CA GLY A 104 22.81 -15.19 -3.89
C GLY A 104 22.77 -16.73 -3.91
N LYS A 105 21.62 -17.32 -3.53
CA LYS A 105 21.43 -18.79 -3.54
C LYS A 105 21.61 -19.44 -4.92
N SER A 106 21.58 -18.65 -5.99
CA SER A 106 21.84 -19.05 -7.37
C SER A 106 23.33 -19.12 -7.74
N GLY A 107 24.23 -18.79 -6.81
CA GLY A 107 25.69 -18.75 -7.06
C GLY A 107 26.14 -17.57 -7.93
N LYS A 108 25.23 -16.65 -8.29
CA LYS A 108 25.54 -15.44 -9.05
C LYS A 108 25.59 -14.21 -8.14
N VAL A 109 26.33 -13.20 -8.58
CA VAL A 109 26.28 -11.86 -7.97
C VAL A 109 25.01 -11.16 -8.46
N GLU A 110 23.91 -11.44 -7.78
CA GLU A 110 22.60 -10.85 -8.06
C GLU A 110 22.38 -9.60 -7.22
N ARG A 111 22.11 -8.48 -7.88
CA ARG A 111 21.61 -7.26 -7.23
C ARG A 111 20.16 -7.08 -7.62
N GLN A 112 19.27 -7.17 -6.65
CA GLN A 112 17.87 -6.80 -6.85
C GLN A 112 17.79 -5.28 -6.97
N CYS A 113 17.53 -4.76 -8.17
CA CYS A 113 17.34 -3.34 -8.42
C CYS A 113 15.96 -3.13 -9.05
N MET A 114 15.05 -2.58 -8.24
CA MET A 114 13.66 -2.35 -8.57
C MET A 114 13.48 -1.04 -9.37
N PHE A 115 13.73 -1.06 -10.69
CA PHE A 115 13.85 0.19 -11.46
C PHE A 115 12.67 0.58 -12.37
N SER A 116 11.74 -0.32 -12.72
CA SER A 116 10.68 0.01 -13.70
C SER A 116 9.33 0.42 -13.07
N LEU A 117 8.71 -0.46 -12.26
CA LEU A 117 7.46 -0.16 -11.55
C LEU A 117 7.69 0.32 -10.11
N GLY A 118 8.87 0.05 -9.54
CA GLY A 118 9.18 0.45 -8.17
C GLY A 118 9.54 1.92 -8.01
N ALA A 119 9.97 2.61 -9.08
CA ALA A 119 10.39 4.01 -9.02
C ALA A 119 9.23 4.97 -8.67
N PHE A 120 7.99 4.55 -8.88
CA PHE A 120 6.82 5.30 -8.47
C PHE A 120 6.76 5.47 -6.94
N TRP A 121 7.21 4.50 -6.15
CA TRP A 121 7.19 4.59 -4.68
C TRP A 121 8.15 5.66 -4.12
N PRO A 122 9.44 5.71 -4.51
CA PRO A 122 10.32 6.82 -4.17
C PRO A 122 9.80 8.17 -4.66
N LEU A 123 9.25 8.23 -5.88
CA LEU A 123 8.69 9.46 -6.44
C LEU A 123 7.50 9.97 -5.61
N TYR A 124 6.59 9.05 -5.27
CA TYR A 124 5.46 9.28 -4.38
C TYR A 124 5.92 9.79 -3.00
N GLY A 125 6.89 9.10 -2.40
CA GLY A 125 7.46 9.47 -1.11
C GLY A 125 8.14 10.84 -1.13
N ALA A 126 8.95 11.12 -2.16
CA ALA A 126 9.60 12.41 -2.33
C ALA A 126 8.58 13.55 -2.49
N ALA A 127 7.54 13.36 -3.32
CA ALA A 127 6.46 14.33 -3.48
C ALA A 127 5.73 14.57 -2.15
N THR A 128 5.45 13.51 -1.39
CA THR A 128 4.84 13.60 -0.05
C THR A 128 5.69 14.43 0.91
N ILE A 129 7.00 14.15 0.97
CA ILE A 129 7.94 14.87 1.84
C ILE A 129 7.98 16.36 1.48
N VAL A 130 8.14 16.68 0.20
CA VAL A 130 8.22 18.06 -0.29
C VAL A 130 6.98 18.85 0.12
N LEU A 131 5.77 18.34 -0.17
CA LEU A 131 4.56 19.07 0.18
C LEU A 131 4.33 19.14 1.69
N THR A 132 4.65 18.08 2.43
CA THR A 132 4.53 18.06 3.90
C THR A 132 5.42 19.12 4.55
N LEU A 133 6.65 19.31 4.06
CA LEU A 133 7.57 20.34 4.56
C LEU A 133 7.16 21.77 4.17
N LEU A 134 6.47 21.93 3.03
CA LEU A 134 5.93 23.22 2.59
C LEU A 134 4.59 23.56 3.27
N LEU A 135 3.88 22.56 3.79
CA LEU A 135 2.54 22.70 4.35
C LEU A 135 2.42 23.79 5.43
N PRO A 136 3.33 23.93 6.42
CA PRO A 136 3.22 25.00 7.42
C PRO A 136 3.32 26.41 6.83
N ARG A 137 4.04 26.59 5.72
CA ARG A 137 4.14 27.88 5.02
C ARG A 137 2.85 28.17 4.25
N ILE A 138 2.30 27.17 3.57
CA ILE A 138 1.03 27.28 2.84
C ILE A 138 -0.13 27.56 3.81
N LEU A 139 -0.16 26.89 4.95
CA LEU A 139 -1.17 27.05 5.99
C LEU A 139 -1.08 28.38 6.78
N ARG A 140 -0.05 29.20 6.54
CA ARG A 140 0.00 30.59 7.03
C ARG A 140 -0.79 31.55 6.14
N SER A 141 -0.89 31.26 4.85
CA SER A 141 -1.58 32.12 3.88
C SER A 141 -2.98 31.61 3.50
N ILE A 142 -3.31 30.36 3.83
CA ILE A 142 -4.56 29.70 3.43
C ILE A 142 -5.29 29.10 4.64
N ASP A 143 -6.61 29.25 4.67
CA ASP A 143 -7.49 28.61 5.66
C ASP A 143 -7.43 27.08 5.57
N ASN A 144 -7.57 26.37 6.69
CA ASN A 144 -7.56 24.91 6.71
C ASN A 144 -8.54 24.27 5.72
N ARG A 145 -9.75 24.81 5.61
CA ARG A 145 -10.78 24.29 4.70
C ARG A 145 -10.40 24.42 3.23
N ARG A 146 -9.79 25.56 2.86
CA ARG A 146 -9.26 25.79 1.51
C ARG A 146 -8.08 24.88 1.22
N ALA A 147 -7.23 24.64 2.22
CA ALA A 147 -6.16 23.65 2.11
C ALA A 147 -6.71 22.22 1.92
N LEU A 148 -7.76 21.85 2.65
CA LEU A 148 -8.43 20.55 2.51
C LEU A 148 -9.02 20.39 1.10
N ALA A 149 -9.76 21.39 0.62
CA ALA A 149 -10.27 21.41 -0.74
C ALA A 149 -9.14 21.31 -1.78
N GLY A 150 -8.03 22.03 -1.58
CA GLY A 150 -6.85 21.93 -2.43
C GLY A 150 -6.26 20.52 -2.50
N THR A 151 -6.21 19.80 -1.37
CA THR A 151 -5.74 18.40 -1.36
C THR A 151 -6.67 17.48 -2.14
N CYS A 152 -7.99 17.62 -2.00
CA CYS A 152 -8.97 16.84 -2.77
C CYS A 152 -8.88 17.15 -4.27
N ILE A 153 -8.74 18.42 -4.65
CA ILE A 153 -8.57 18.84 -6.05
C ILE A 153 -7.30 18.22 -6.66
N SER A 154 -6.18 18.23 -5.93
CA SER A 154 -4.94 17.57 -6.39
C SER A 154 -5.15 16.08 -6.66
N MET A 155 -5.87 15.37 -5.79
CA MET A 155 -6.19 13.95 -6.01
C MET A 155 -7.08 13.75 -7.24
N ILE A 156 -8.11 14.58 -7.43
CA ILE A 156 -8.99 14.52 -8.60
C ILE A 156 -8.18 14.74 -9.89
N LEU A 157 -7.27 15.71 -9.90
CA LEU A 157 -6.40 15.97 -11.05
C LEU A 157 -5.51 14.77 -11.36
N GLY A 158 -4.93 14.14 -10.34
CA GLY A 158 -4.13 12.93 -10.50
C GLY A 158 -4.94 11.76 -11.06
N ILE A 159 -6.14 11.50 -10.53
CA ILE A 159 -7.03 10.45 -11.04
C ILE A 159 -7.43 10.74 -12.49
N THR A 160 -7.87 11.97 -12.78
CA THR A 160 -8.27 12.39 -14.13
C THR A 160 -7.12 12.25 -15.13
N LEU A 161 -5.89 12.57 -14.72
CA LEU A 161 -4.70 12.43 -15.57
C LEU A 161 -4.44 10.98 -15.96
N ILE A 162 -4.65 10.03 -15.05
CA ILE A 162 -4.52 8.59 -15.34
C ILE A 162 -5.57 8.15 -16.36
N LEU A 163 -6.80 8.63 -16.25
CA LEU A 163 -7.90 8.25 -17.14
C LEU A 163 -7.72 8.82 -18.56
N VAL A 164 -7.33 10.09 -18.67
CA VAL A 164 -7.25 10.78 -19.95
C VAL A 164 -5.94 10.50 -20.68
N TRP A 165 -4.85 10.25 -19.95
CA TRP A 165 -3.52 10.07 -20.53
C TRP A 165 -2.79 8.83 -19.97
N PRO A 166 -3.20 7.62 -20.40
CA PRO A 166 -2.62 6.36 -19.94
C PRO A 166 -1.24 6.13 -20.56
N SER A 167 -0.22 6.78 -19.98
CA SER A 167 1.19 6.66 -20.36
C SER A 167 2.07 6.59 -19.11
N ILE A 168 3.32 6.12 -19.24
CA ILE A 168 4.29 6.07 -18.12
C ILE A 168 4.51 7.47 -17.53
N ILE A 169 4.57 8.49 -18.37
CA ILE A 169 4.75 9.89 -17.97
C ILE A 169 3.48 10.39 -17.25
N GLY A 170 2.30 10.12 -17.80
CA GLY A 170 1.02 10.46 -17.17
C GLY A 170 0.87 9.82 -15.80
N LEU A 171 1.24 8.54 -15.68
CA LEU A 171 1.24 7.80 -14.41
C LEU A 171 2.24 8.38 -13.40
N ALA A 172 3.45 8.76 -13.83
CA ALA A 172 4.45 9.39 -12.96
C ALA A 172 3.95 10.72 -12.40
N LEU A 173 3.39 11.58 -13.25
CA LEU A 173 2.82 12.87 -12.84
C LEU A 173 1.62 12.70 -11.92
N ALA A 174 0.72 11.76 -12.22
CA ALA A 174 -0.40 11.44 -11.35
C ALA A 174 0.05 10.93 -9.99
N THR A 175 1.10 10.09 -9.94
CA THR A 175 1.71 9.60 -8.71
C THR A 175 2.25 10.76 -7.86
N MET A 176 2.89 11.76 -8.48
CA MET A 176 3.34 12.96 -7.75
C MET A 176 2.16 13.78 -7.21
N LEU A 177 1.12 13.99 -8.03
CA LEU A 177 -0.08 14.76 -7.64
C LEU A 177 -0.82 14.12 -6.47
N ILE A 178 -1.08 12.82 -6.55
CA ILE A 178 -1.78 12.06 -5.51
C ILE A 178 -0.89 11.90 -4.28
N GLY A 179 0.39 11.55 -4.48
CA GLY A 179 1.32 11.32 -3.38
C GLY A 179 1.63 12.57 -2.57
N SER A 180 1.81 13.71 -3.23
CA SER A 180 2.08 14.96 -2.53
C SER A 180 1.07 15.27 -1.42
N VAL A 181 -0.21 14.92 -1.60
CA VAL A 181 -1.31 15.33 -0.71
C VAL A 181 -1.78 14.30 0.30
N LEU A 182 -1.34 13.04 0.24
CA LEU A 182 -1.85 11.97 1.11
C LEU A 182 -1.56 12.21 2.61
N MET A 183 -0.37 12.72 2.95
CA MET A 183 -0.04 13.07 4.32
C MET A 183 -0.59 14.45 4.73
N PRO A 184 -0.47 15.51 3.88
CA PRO A 184 -1.06 16.81 4.15
C PRO A 184 -2.56 16.81 4.44
N VAL A 185 -3.37 16.01 3.73
CA VAL A 185 -4.81 15.94 3.97
C VAL A 185 -5.10 15.50 5.41
N VAL A 186 -4.39 14.47 5.92
CA VAL A 186 -4.56 13.97 7.28
C VAL A 186 -4.15 15.04 8.29
N MET A 187 -3.01 15.72 8.06
CA MET A 187 -2.56 16.80 8.96
C MET A 187 -3.57 17.95 9.04
N VAL A 188 -4.14 18.37 7.90
CA VAL A 188 -5.14 19.44 7.84
C VAL A 188 -6.44 19.00 8.51
N VAL A 189 -6.91 17.77 8.28
CA VAL A 189 -8.10 17.20 8.95
C VAL A 189 -7.91 17.20 10.47
N MET A 190 -6.75 16.74 10.95
CA MET A 190 -6.47 16.70 12.39
C MET A 190 -6.34 18.10 12.99
N ARG A 191 -5.79 19.07 12.23
CA ARG A 191 -5.75 20.48 12.64
C ARG A 191 -7.17 21.05 12.75
N GLU A 192 -8.03 20.80 11.77
CA GLU A 192 -9.42 21.26 11.76
C GLU A 192 -10.23 20.62 12.89
N ALA A 193 -10.06 19.32 13.14
CA ALA A 193 -10.72 18.62 14.25
C ALA A 193 -10.42 19.26 15.62
N ARG A 194 -9.16 19.63 15.85
CA ARG A 194 -8.75 20.33 17.08
C ARG A 194 -9.34 21.74 17.20
N LEU A 195 -9.59 22.42 16.09
CA LEU A 195 -10.24 23.73 16.09
C LEU A 195 -11.75 23.64 16.32
N LEU A 196 -12.39 22.61 15.78
CA LEU A 196 -13.83 22.41 15.90
C LEU A 196 -14.26 21.98 17.31
N VAL A 197 -13.45 21.17 17.99
CA VAL A 197 -13.75 20.69 19.35
C VAL A 197 -12.54 20.91 20.27
N PRO A 198 -12.32 22.15 20.76
CA PRO A 198 -11.14 22.49 21.55
C PRO A 198 -11.03 21.73 22.88
N HIS A 199 -12.16 21.35 23.48
CA HIS A 199 -12.20 20.73 24.82
C HIS A 199 -12.24 19.19 24.80
N ASP A 200 -12.63 18.55 23.68
CA ASP A 200 -12.71 17.08 23.55
C ASP A 200 -12.32 16.59 22.14
N HIS A 201 -11.15 17.04 21.69
CA HIS A 201 -10.54 16.65 20.42
C HIS A 201 -10.29 15.14 20.28
N THR A 202 -10.09 14.40 21.38
CA THR A 202 -9.75 12.96 21.36
C THR A 202 -10.88 12.12 20.78
N ARG A 203 -12.14 12.38 21.18
CA ARG A 203 -13.30 11.65 20.64
C ARG A 203 -13.48 11.88 19.15
N LEU A 204 -13.32 13.13 18.69
CA LEU A 204 -13.45 13.46 17.28
C LEU A 204 -12.33 12.84 16.45
N ILE A 205 -11.09 12.87 16.94
CA ILE A 205 -9.97 12.20 16.27
C ILE A 205 -10.22 10.69 16.19
N ALA A 206 -10.68 10.05 17.27
CA ALA A 206 -11.01 8.62 17.26
C ALA A 206 -12.12 8.29 16.24
N ALA A 207 -13.17 9.12 16.15
CA ALA A 207 -14.22 8.98 15.15
C ALA A 207 -13.68 9.12 13.71
N LEU A 208 -12.82 10.12 13.46
CA LEU A 208 -12.18 10.32 12.15
C LEU A 208 -11.27 9.15 11.76
N THR A 209 -10.48 8.62 12.70
CA THR A 209 -9.63 7.44 12.47
C THR A 209 -10.48 6.20 12.19
N THR A 210 -11.59 6.01 12.90
CA THR A 210 -12.52 4.90 12.67
C THR A 210 -13.16 4.99 11.29
N ALA A 211 -13.60 6.20 10.90
CA ALA A 211 -14.13 6.46 9.56
C ALA A 211 -13.08 6.18 8.47
N PHE A 212 -11.83 6.63 8.67
CA PHE A 212 -10.73 6.36 7.75
C PHE A 212 -10.45 4.85 7.60
N GLY A 213 -10.34 4.12 8.72
CA GLY A 213 -10.15 2.67 8.71
C GLY A 213 -11.30 1.92 8.04
N SER A 214 -12.54 2.36 8.26
CA SER A 214 -13.72 1.80 7.60
C SER A 214 -13.67 2.03 6.09
N GLY A 215 -13.24 3.23 5.66
CA GLY A 215 -13.02 3.56 4.26
C GLY A 215 -11.95 2.68 3.58
N GLN A 216 -10.87 2.34 4.30
CA GLN A 216 -9.80 1.44 3.79
C GLN A 216 -10.30 0.01 3.52
N ILE A 217 -11.40 -0.40 4.16
CA ILE A 217 -12.03 -1.71 3.92
C ILE A 217 -13.09 -1.59 2.81
N VAL A 218 -14.00 -0.63 2.93
CA VAL A 218 -15.13 -0.46 1.99
C VAL A 218 -14.64 -0.04 0.59
N GLY A 219 -13.60 0.79 0.50
CA GLY A 219 -13.08 1.31 -0.77
C GLY A 219 -12.64 0.21 -1.74
N PRO A 220 -11.64 -0.63 -1.39
CA PRO A 220 -11.19 -1.74 -2.24
C PRO A 220 -12.29 -2.75 -2.55
N LEU A 221 -13.18 -3.06 -1.60
CA LEU A 221 -14.30 -3.98 -1.83
C LEU A 221 -15.28 -3.42 -2.88
N THR A 222 -15.62 -2.14 -2.78
CA THR A 222 -16.51 -1.47 -3.73
C THR A 222 -15.85 -1.37 -5.11
N ALA A 223 -14.56 -1.01 -5.15
CA ALA A 223 -13.80 -0.91 -6.39
C ALA A 223 -13.68 -2.28 -7.09
N ALA A 224 -13.33 -3.34 -6.35
CA ALA A 224 -13.22 -4.69 -6.89
C ALA A 224 -14.58 -5.22 -7.38
N TRP A 225 -15.65 -5.00 -6.61
CA TRP A 225 -17.00 -5.39 -7.02
C TRP A 225 -17.44 -4.68 -8.30
N LEU A 226 -17.17 -3.39 -8.40
CA LEU A 226 -17.55 -2.58 -9.56
C LEU A 226 -16.69 -2.93 -10.80
N ALA A 227 -15.40 -3.14 -10.60
CA ALA A 227 -14.49 -3.59 -11.66
C ALA A 227 -14.86 -4.96 -12.21
N ALA A 228 -15.26 -5.91 -11.34
CA ALA A 228 -15.70 -7.23 -11.73
C ALA A 228 -17.00 -7.22 -12.55
N ARG A 229 -17.90 -6.25 -12.31
CA ARG A 229 -19.17 -6.12 -13.05
C ARG A 229 -19.05 -5.36 -14.37
N LEU A 230 -18.14 -4.39 -14.44
CA LEU A 230 -18.01 -3.48 -15.58
C LEU A 230 -16.77 -3.77 -16.43
N HIS A 231 -16.06 -4.87 -16.15
CA HIS A 231 -14.88 -5.35 -16.87
C HIS A 231 -13.79 -4.27 -17.04
N GLY A 232 -13.58 -3.42 -16.03
CA GLY A 232 -12.60 -2.33 -16.10
C GLY A 232 -12.54 -1.47 -14.84
N PHE A 233 -11.46 -0.68 -14.71
CA PHE A 233 -11.22 0.19 -13.54
C PHE A 233 -11.75 1.62 -13.69
N ASP A 234 -12.30 1.98 -14.85
CA ASP A 234 -12.80 3.33 -15.14
C ASP A 234 -13.93 3.74 -14.19
N ALA A 235 -14.91 2.86 -14.00
CA ALA A 235 -16.06 3.14 -13.14
C ALA A 235 -15.68 3.29 -11.65
N PRO A 236 -14.82 2.43 -11.06
CA PRO A 236 -14.24 2.69 -9.74
C PRO A 236 -13.53 4.04 -9.62
N LEU A 237 -12.73 4.42 -10.62
CA LEU A 237 -11.97 5.67 -10.61
C LEU A 237 -12.89 6.90 -10.74
N LEU A 238 -13.93 6.81 -11.57
CA LEU A 238 -14.95 7.86 -11.67
C LEU A 238 -15.72 8.03 -10.37
N LEU A 239 -16.09 6.92 -9.71
CA LEU A 239 -16.73 6.98 -8.38
C LEU A 239 -15.81 7.65 -7.35
N ALA A 240 -14.52 7.32 -7.36
CA ALA A 240 -13.53 7.98 -6.50
C ALA A 240 -13.43 9.49 -6.80
N ALA A 241 -13.40 9.89 -8.07
CA ALA A 241 -13.39 11.31 -8.45
C ALA A 241 -14.67 12.05 -8.01
N LEU A 242 -15.86 11.45 -8.18
CA LEU A 242 -17.13 12.02 -7.76
C LEU A 242 -17.25 12.18 -6.24
N THR A 243 -16.77 11.19 -5.48
CA THR A 243 -16.75 11.29 -4.01
C THR A 243 -15.80 12.39 -3.53
N LEU A 244 -14.64 12.56 -4.17
CA LEU A 244 -13.72 13.68 -3.88
C LEU A 244 -14.32 15.04 -4.27
N LEU A 245 -15.08 15.12 -5.36
CA LEU A 245 -15.79 16.34 -5.74
C LEU A 245 -16.84 16.72 -4.69
N ALA A 246 -17.64 15.76 -4.22
CA ALA A 246 -18.59 15.97 -3.14
C ALA A 246 -17.90 16.41 -1.85
N ALA A 247 -16.78 15.78 -1.49
CA ALA A 247 -15.98 16.16 -0.32
C ALA A 247 -15.40 17.59 -0.44
N THR A 248 -14.93 17.96 -1.64
CA THR A 248 -14.44 19.31 -1.93
C THR A 248 -15.55 20.35 -1.76
N GLY A 249 -16.74 20.06 -2.30
CA GLY A 249 -17.93 20.89 -2.11
C GLY A 249 -18.27 21.07 -0.63
N LEU A 250 -18.33 19.97 0.13
CA LEU A 250 -18.63 20.01 1.57
C LEU A 250 -17.57 20.79 2.37
N ALA A 251 -16.28 20.65 2.04
CA ALA A 251 -15.21 21.41 2.66
C ALA A 251 -15.34 22.92 2.40
N MET A 252 -15.85 23.31 1.23
CA MET A 252 -16.08 24.70 0.85
C MET A 252 -17.41 25.29 1.37
N VAL A 253 -18.39 24.47 1.72
CA VAL A 253 -19.65 24.94 2.32
C VAL A 253 -19.33 25.58 3.68
N ARG A 254 -19.57 26.89 3.76
CA ARG A 254 -19.44 27.67 5.00
C ARG A 254 -20.47 27.17 6.01
N THR A 255 -20.03 26.46 7.04
CA THR A 255 -20.76 26.45 8.30
C THR A 255 -20.49 27.80 8.95
N GLN A 256 -21.41 28.75 8.77
CA GLN A 256 -21.54 29.88 9.66
C GLN A 256 -21.86 29.34 11.05
N SER A 257 -20.83 29.02 11.84
CA SER A 257 -21.02 28.53 13.20
C SER A 257 -19.99 29.20 14.09
N ALA A 258 -20.35 30.43 14.47
CA ALA A 258 -20.01 31.11 15.70
C ALA A 258 -18.53 31.13 16.12
N ILE A 259 -17.77 32.08 15.56
CA ILE A 259 -16.88 32.86 16.42
C ILE A 259 -17.80 33.83 17.17
N ARG A 260 -18.35 33.43 18.32
CA ARG A 260 -18.72 34.44 19.31
C ARG A 260 -17.39 35.02 19.79
N PRO A 261 -17.19 36.35 19.74
CA PRO A 261 -16.12 36.95 20.51
C PRO A 261 -16.34 36.50 21.95
N VAL A 262 -15.34 35.86 22.55
CA VAL A 262 -15.26 35.81 24.00
C VAL A 262 -15.10 37.28 24.38
N GLU A 263 -16.20 37.93 24.77
CA GLU A 263 -16.10 39.10 25.63
C GLU A 263 -15.29 38.64 26.83
N GLN A 264 -14.01 38.99 26.82
CA GLN A 264 -13.19 39.00 28.00
C GLN A 264 -13.89 39.99 28.93
N GLY A 265 -14.71 39.46 29.85
CA GLY A 265 -15.00 40.15 31.09
C GLY A 265 -13.65 40.46 31.71
N VAL A 266 -13.19 41.70 31.52
CA VAL A 266 -12.20 42.34 32.36
C VAL A 266 -12.86 42.38 33.74
N GLY A 267 -12.72 41.27 34.47
CA GLY A 267 -12.87 41.26 35.92
C GLY A 267 -11.70 42.08 36.44
N GLU A 268 -11.96 43.36 36.62
CA GLU A 268 -11.13 44.29 37.36
C GLU A 268 -10.77 43.63 38.70
N TRP A 269 -9.51 43.23 38.84
CA TRP A 269 -8.98 42.78 40.11
C TRP A 269 -8.73 44.03 40.95
N THR A 270 -9.66 44.34 41.86
CA THR A 270 -9.46 45.32 42.94
C THR A 270 -8.88 44.59 44.15
N PRO A 271 -7.63 44.87 44.57
CA PRO A 271 -7.15 44.41 45.86
C PRO A 271 -7.82 45.24 46.94
N ASP A 272 -8.87 44.69 47.57
CA ASP A 272 -9.37 45.25 48.82
C ASP A 272 -8.29 45.06 49.89
N ALA A 273 -7.76 46.19 50.34
CA ALA A 273 -7.00 46.30 51.56
C ALA A 273 -7.93 46.08 52.76
N ALA A 274 -7.74 44.98 53.48
CA ALA A 274 -7.79 44.89 54.95
C ALA A 274 -7.93 43.43 55.39
N ASP A 275 -6.82 42.80 55.77
CA ASP A 275 -6.81 42.05 57.03
C ASP A 275 -5.39 42.00 57.59
N VAL A 276 -5.01 43.10 58.26
CA VAL A 276 -3.85 43.13 59.16
C VAL A 276 -4.32 42.53 60.48
N GLY A 277 -4.35 41.20 60.55
CA GLY A 277 -4.58 40.44 61.77
C GLY A 277 -3.26 40.14 62.45
N SER A 278 -2.92 40.95 63.45
CA SER A 278 -1.85 40.73 64.42
C SER A 278 -2.00 39.38 65.14
N GLY A 279 -0.98 38.54 65.09
CA GLY A 279 -0.84 37.33 65.91
C GLY A 279 0.62 37.15 66.31
N SER A 280 0.93 37.58 67.51
CA SER A 280 2.24 37.59 68.16
C SER A 280 2.90 36.20 68.24
N CYS A 281 4.21 36.17 68.02
CA CYS A 281 5.09 35.16 68.61
C CYS A 281 4.92 35.16 70.12
N ASP A 282 4.77 33.99 70.73
CA ASP A 282 5.37 33.67 72.03
C ASP A 282 5.42 32.14 72.19
N GLU A 283 6.65 31.64 72.26
CA GLU A 283 7.08 30.33 72.81
C GLU A 283 6.85 30.31 74.34
N PRO A 284 6.65 29.14 74.98
CA PRO A 284 7.73 28.17 75.19
C PRO A 284 7.38 26.69 75.02
#